data_AF-A0A402A5S2-F1
#
_entry.id   AF-A0A402A5S2-F1
#
_cell.length_a   1.000
_cell.length_b   1.000
_cell.length_c   1.000
_cell.angle_alpha   90.00
_cell.angle_beta   90.00
_cell.angle_gamma   90.00
#
_symmetry.space_group_name_H-M   'P 1'
#
loop_
_entity.id
_entity.type
_entity.pdbx_description
1 polymer ?
#
loop_
_entity_poly.entity_id
_entity_poly.type
_entity_poly.pdbx_seq_one_letter_code
_entity_poly.pdbx_strand_id
1 'polypeptide(L)' 'MYKDTPKFRLFIYRQFSHEYGELISDGEYAINERVTFADGRAKGVVAWKYLKQDCELVYVLEDYSGCHFEVTAREIISKA' A
#
# COMPACT_ATOMS: atom_id res chain seq x y z
N MET A 1 1.03 -12.55 17.38
CA MET A 1 -0.43 -12.48 17.14
C MET A 1 -0.92 -11.08 17.55
N TYR A 2 -0.58 -10.04 16.79
CA TYR A 2 -0.96 -8.64 17.09
C TYR A 2 -0.87 -7.78 15.82
N LYS A 3 -1.66 -8.10 14.78
CA LYS A 3 -1.69 -7.26 13.56
C LYS A 3 -3.09 -7.07 12.97
N ASP A 4 -4.06 -7.92 13.29
CA ASP A 4 -5.47 -7.75 12.90
C ASP A 4 -6.31 -6.93 13.89
N THR A 5 -5.75 -5.91 14.55
CA THR A 5 -6.60 -4.98 15.31
C THR A 5 -6.96 -3.78 14.42
N PRO A 6 -8.25 -3.44 14.25
CA PRO A 6 -8.66 -2.22 13.54
C PRO A 6 -7.94 -0.96 14.01
N LYS A 7 -7.48 -0.94 15.27
CA LYS A 7 -6.64 0.11 15.86
C LYS A 7 -5.28 0.25 15.18
N PHE A 8 -4.61 -0.87 14.87
CA PHE A 8 -3.32 -0.87 14.17
C PHE A 8 -3.49 -0.35 12.75
N ARG A 9 -4.50 -0.84 12.02
CA ARG A 9 -4.81 -0.36 10.67
C ARG A 9 -5.13 1.14 10.65
N LEU A 10 -5.87 1.64 11.64
CA LEU A 10 -6.15 3.07 11.79
C LEU A 10 -4.90 3.89 12.12
N PHE A 11 -4.01 3.36 12.96
CA PHE A 11 -2.75 4.01 13.29
C PHE A 11 -1.86 4.16 12.05
N ILE A 12 -1.68 3.08 11.29
CA ILE A 12 -0.91 3.07 10.05
C ILE A 12 -1.53 4.00 9.00
N TYR A 13 -2.86 3.96 8.83
CA TYR A 13 -3.58 4.90 7.97
C TYR A 13 -3.28 6.36 8.32
N ARG A 14 -3.32 6.71 9.62
CA ARG A 14 -3.06 8.09 10.07
C ARG A 14 -1.61 8.50 9.79
N GLN A 15 -0.66 7.58 9.95
CA GLN A 15 0.75 7.83 9.64
C GLN A 15 0.92 8.17 8.15
N PHE A 16 0.43 7.31 7.26
CA PHE A 16 0.56 7.54 5.82
C PHE A 16 -0.27 8.72 5.31
N SER A 17 -1.45 8.98 5.90
CA SER A 17 -2.25 10.16 5.55
C SER A 17 -1.57 11.46 5.99
N HIS A 18 -0.86 11.46 7.12
CA HIS A 18 -0.06 12.62 7.52
C HIS A 18 1.13 12.85 6.57
N GLU A 19 1.73 11.77 6.05
CA GLU A 19 2.88 11.84 5.16
C GLU A 19 2.52 12.22 3.71
N TYR A 20 1.45 11.63 3.19
CA TYR A 20 1.06 11.72 1.78
C TYR A 20 -0.24 12.50 1.52
N GLY A 21 -0.97 12.89 2.56
CA GLY A 21 -2.22 13.62 2.45
C GLY A 21 -3.45 12.72 2.31
N GLU A 22 -4.29 13.01 1.32
CA GLU A 22 -5.57 12.33 1.12
C GLU A 22 -5.45 11.05 0.29
N LEU A 23 -6.35 10.11 0.57
CA LEU A 23 -6.51 8.91 -0.25
C LEU A 23 -7.05 9.29 -1.62
N ILE A 24 -6.55 8.62 -2.66
CA ILE A 24 -7.08 8.75 -4.01
C ILE A 24 -7.68 7.43 -4.50
N SER A 25 -8.69 7.54 -5.35
CA SER A 25 -9.34 6.39 -5.97
C SER A 25 -8.60 5.90 -7.22
N ASP A 26 -7.82 6.76 -7.86
CA ASP A 26 -7.22 6.50 -9.17
C ASP A 26 -5.89 5.75 -9.04
N GLY A 27 -5.40 5.18 -10.14
CA GLY A 27 -4.17 4.40 -10.18
C GLY A 27 -4.24 3.13 -11.03
N GLU A 28 -3.08 2.56 -11.33
CA GLU A 28 -2.92 1.30 -12.08
C GLU A 28 -3.41 0.07 -11.31
N TYR A 29 -3.33 0.12 -9.98
CA TYR A 29 -3.75 -0.96 -9.09
C TYR A 29 -4.93 -0.53 -8.21
N ALA A 30 -5.91 -1.42 -8.07
CA ALA A 30 -7.10 -1.22 -7.27
C ALA A 30 -6.83 -1.57 -5.80
N ILE A 31 -7.59 -0.96 -4.88
CA ILE A 31 -7.59 -1.40 -3.48
C ILE A 31 -8.07 -2.86 -3.42
N ASN A 32 -7.44 -3.65 -2.57
CA ASN A 32 -7.59 -5.11 -2.43
C ASN A 32 -7.01 -5.93 -3.60
N GLU A 33 -6.35 -5.29 -4.58
CA GLU A 33 -5.66 -6.02 -5.64
C GLU A 33 -4.38 -6.68 -5.10
N ARG A 34 -4.09 -7.90 -5.56
CA ARG A 34 -2.87 -8.61 -5.21
C ARG A 34 -1.77 -8.29 -6.23
N VAL A 35 -0.58 -7.98 -5.72
CA VAL A 35 0.55 -7.56 -6.54
C VAL A 35 1.83 -8.29 -6.14
N THR A 36 2.76 -8.43 -7.09
CA THR A 36 4.09 -9.04 -6.90
C THR A 36 5.18 -7.99 -7.16
N PHE A 37 6.23 -7.99 -6.33
CA PHE A 37 7.34 -7.04 -6.44
C PHE A 37 8.46 -7.49 -7.36
N ALA A 38 9.26 -6.52 -7.79
CA ALA A 38 10.47 -6.73 -8.58
C ALA A 38 11.47 -7.73 -7.99
N ASP A 39 11.48 -7.90 -6.67
CA ASP A 39 12.34 -8.88 -6.00
C ASP A 39 11.85 -10.34 -6.12
N GLY A 40 10.64 -10.54 -6.67
CA GLY A 40 10.01 -11.84 -6.89
C GLY A 40 9.64 -12.63 -5.62
N ARG A 41 9.88 -12.07 -4.42
CA ARG A 41 9.75 -12.78 -3.15
C ARG A 41 8.57 -12.33 -2.32
N ALA A 42 8.22 -11.04 -2.38
CA ALA A 42 7.09 -10.54 -1.62
C ALA A 42 5.80 -10.47 -2.48
N LYS A 43 4.66 -10.72 -1.82
CA LYS A 43 3.31 -10.52 -2.38
C LYS A 43 2.53 -9.67 -1.38
N GLY A 44 1.86 -8.64 -1.89
CA GLY A 44 1.09 -7.70 -1.08
C GLY A 44 -0.31 -7.50 -1.64
N VAL A 45 -1.21 -7.03 -0.77
CA VAL A 45 -2.54 -6.56 -1.13
C VAL A 45 -2.55 -5.04 -1.03
N VAL A 46 -3.07 -4.35 -2.04
CA VAL A 46 -3.19 -2.88 -1.99
C VAL A 46 -4.18 -2.48 -0.90
N ALA A 47 -3.68 -1.86 0.17
CA ALA A 47 -4.50 -1.37 1.27
C ALA A 47 -4.98 0.07 1.03
N TRP A 48 -4.09 0.93 0.53
CA TRP A 48 -4.34 2.36 0.31
C TRP A 48 -3.54 2.92 -0.86
N LYS A 49 -3.97 4.08 -1.34
CA LYS A 49 -3.34 4.81 -2.45
C LYS A 49 -3.31 6.29 -2.13
N TYR A 50 -2.16 6.91 -2.33
CA TYR A 50 -1.91 8.32 -2.02
C TYR A 50 -1.16 9.00 -3.15
N LEU A 51 -1.39 10.31 -3.32
CA LEU A 51 -0.63 11.12 -4.26
C LEU A 51 0.42 11.95 -3.50
N LYS A 52 1.70 11.63 -3.69
CA LYS A 52 2.81 12.40 -3.12
C LYS A 52 2.88 13.77 -3.81
N GLN A 53 3.42 14.78 -3.10
CA GLN A 53 3.48 16.18 -3.55
C GLN A 53 4.10 16.37 -4.95
N ASP A 54 5.00 15.48 -5.38
CA ASP A 54 5.63 15.50 -6.72
C ASP A 54 4.81 14.76 -7.80
N CYS A 55 3.50 14.57 -7.57
CA CYS A 55 2.56 13.81 -8.41
C CYS A 55 2.91 12.32 -8.57
N GLU A 56 3.69 11.75 -7.65
CA GLU A 56 4.00 10.32 -7.66
C GLU A 56 2.96 9.53 -6.87
N LEU A 57 2.42 8.49 -7.50
CA LEU A 57 1.42 7.62 -6.89
C LEU A 57 2.08 6.58 -5.99
N VAL A 58 1.73 6.62 -4.71
CA VAL A 58 2.20 5.71 -3.68
C VAL A 58 1.10 4.72 -3.35
N TYR A 59 1.43 3.44 -3.39
CA TYR A 59 0.58 2.33 -2.96
C TYR A 59 1.10 1.83 -1.63
N VAL A 60 0.23 1.80 -0.62
CA VAL A 60 0.52 1.11 0.62
C VAL A 60 -0.05 -0.29 0.52
N LEU A 61 0.82 -1.27 0.70
CA LEU A 61 0.49 -2.68 0.55
C LEU A 61 0.55 -3.38 1.90
N GLU A 62 -0.28 -4.39 2.08
CA GLU A 62 -0.34 -5.26 3.25
C GLU A 62 0.11 -6.67 2.84
N ASP A 63 1.19 -7.20 3.43
CA ASP A 63 1.60 -8.60 3.20
C ASP A 63 0.78 -9.60 4.03
N TYR A 64 1.00 -10.89 3.78
CA TYR A 64 0.37 -11.98 4.53
C TYR A 64 0.70 -11.98 6.03
N SER A 65 1.76 -11.27 6.43
CA SER A 65 2.17 -11.13 7.81
C SER A 65 1.49 -9.94 8.51
N GLY A 66 0.68 -9.14 7.81
CA GLY A 66 0.05 -7.91 8.29
C GLY A 66 1.01 -6.71 8.39
N CYS A 67 2.19 -6.79 7.76
CA CYS A 67 3.09 -5.66 7.62
C CYS A 67 2.60 -4.74 6.48
N HIS A 68 2.72 -3.43 6.71
CA HIS A 68 2.43 -2.43 5.70
C HIS A 68 3.71 -1.79 5.21
N PHE A 69 3.80 -1.54 3.92
CA PHE A 69 4.93 -0.87 3.30
C PHE A 69 4.48 -0.14 2.04
N GLU A 70 5.19 0.94 1.75
CA GLU A 70 4.93 1.80 0.60
C GLU A 70 5.73 1.34 -0.62
N VAL A 71 5.12 1.44 -1.79
CA VAL A 71 5.78 1.25 -3.07
C VAL A 71 5.17 2.18 -4.12
N THR A 72 5.93 2.44 -5.17
CA THR A 72 5.45 3.08 -6.39
C THR A 72 4.96 2.03 -7.39
N ALA A 73 4.19 2.46 -8.40
CA ALA A 73 3.76 1.58 -9.50
C ALA A 73 4.94 0.86 -10.18
N ARG A 74 6.11 1.51 -10.25
CA ARG A 74 7.30 1.00 -10.94
C ARG A 74 7.96 -0.17 -10.22
N GLU A 75 7.69 -0.33 -8.93
CA GLU A 75 8.24 -1.41 -8.10
C GLU A 75 7.37 -2.67 -8.13
N ILE A 76 6.18 -2.58 -8.74
CA ILE A 76 5.25 -3.68 -8.95
C ILE A 76 5.49 -4.26 -10.35
N ILE A 77 5.87 -5.54 -10.43
CA ILE A 77 6.18 -6.21 -11.70
C ILE A 77 5.01 -7.00 -12.28
N SER A 78 4.03 -7.39 -11.46
CA SER A 78 2.86 -8.10 -11.94
C SER A 78 1.67 -8.01 -11.00
N LYS A 79 0.48 -8.14 -11.60
CA LYS A 79 -0.76 -8.49 -10.91
C LYS A 79 -0.69 -9.99 -10.57
N ALA A 80 -1.02 -10.35 -9.33
CA ALA A 80 -0.92 -11.72 -8.81
C ALA A 80 -2.27 -12.45 -8.76
#